data_AF-A0A522XAV8-F1
#
_entry.id   AF-A0A522XAV8-F1
#
_cell.length_a   1.000
_cell.length_b   1.000
_cell.length_c   1.000
_cell.angle_alpha   90.00
_cell.angle_beta   90.00
_cell.angle_gamma   90.00
#
_symmetry.space_group_name_H-M   'P 1'
#
loop_
_entity.id
_entity.type
_entity.pdbx_description
1 polymer ?
#
loop_
_entity_poly.entity_id
_entity_poly.type
_entity_poly.pdbx_seq_one_letter_code
_entity_poly.pdbx_strand_id
1 'polypeptide(L)'
;NRAIQLNPEYALAYYNLGTALSDQGKLDEAIAAYRTALRLPDEQGTRGSAHTLAHNALGYALQQQGNLQEAISQYQTAIQLDPEFPQAITNLREAQRLLALRDNPLPDDREERLPSRDENPIFSLQRSIVLIITATPTGLQYGTGWVIHQEGDITLIVTNRHVVSDENTERPSDSIEIELYSQNDPEHRLRFPAQIRDITDPGDPLDLAVLEVRNLPDDIEPLPLANSPVSMDADIRIIGHPLTGTPWTLQRGYIANITAEPDQQNLQIGGTNLAVGNSGSPVIYNNEVVGLVVRISNEQAAASPERQGDTIGGFGFAYPLDVLAQHLQDWGIRF
;
A
#
# COMPACT_ATOMS: atom_id res chain seq x y z
N ASN A 1 5.27 -0.42 -29.26
CA ASN A 1 4.89 -0.31 -30.69
C ASN A 1 5.51 -1.34 -31.63
N ARG A 2 6.82 -1.68 -31.54
CA ARG A 2 7.43 -2.69 -32.46
C ARG A 2 6.77 -4.07 -32.37
N ALA A 3 6.38 -4.51 -31.17
CA ALA A 3 5.64 -5.76 -30.98
C ALA A 3 4.31 -5.81 -31.76
N ILE A 4 3.51 -4.73 -31.70
CA ILE A 4 2.24 -4.59 -32.44
C ILE A 4 2.47 -4.60 -33.97
N GLN A 5 3.56 -4.00 -34.44
CA GLN A 5 3.91 -4.05 -35.87
C GLN A 5 4.27 -5.47 -36.36
N LEU A 6 4.89 -6.27 -35.49
CA LEU A 6 5.31 -7.63 -35.80
C LEU A 6 4.16 -8.63 -35.68
N ASN A 7 3.29 -8.43 -34.69
CA ASN A 7 2.08 -9.22 -34.50
C ASN A 7 0.92 -8.31 -34.04
N PRO A 8 0.06 -7.86 -34.98
CA PRO A 8 -1.11 -7.04 -34.65
C PRO A 8 -2.18 -7.76 -33.82
N GLU A 9 -2.11 -9.08 -33.71
CA GLU A 9 -3.05 -9.89 -32.91
C GLU A 9 -2.51 -10.22 -31.51
N TYR A 10 -1.39 -9.60 -31.11
CA TYR A 10 -0.79 -9.86 -29.81
C TYR A 10 -1.46 -9.07 -28.67
N ALA A 11 -2.47 -9.67 -28.02
CA ALA A 11 -3.26 -9.03 -26.96
C ALA A 11 -2.40 -8.37 -25.86
N LEU A 12 -1.37 -9.06 -25.36
CA LEU A 12 -0.50 -8.54 -24.30
C LEU A 12 0.24 -7.26 -24.72
N ALA A 13 0.57 -7.09 -26.00
CA ALA A 13 1.23 -5.88 -26.48
C ALA A 13 0.29 -4.65 -26.43
N TYR A 14 -1.01 -4.84 -26.61
CA TYR A 14 -2.00 -3.77 -26.46
C TYR A 14 -2.31 -3.49 -25.00
N TYR A 15 -2.32 -4.51 -24.13
CA TYR A 15 -2.36 -4.31 -22.68
C TYR A 15 -1.20 -3.42 -22.23
N ASN A 16 0.05 -3.79 -22.56
CA ASN A 16 1.22 -3.02 -22.19
C ASN A 16 1.23 -1.60 -22.78
N LEU A 17 0.67 -1.42 -23.99
CA LEU A 17 0.47 -0.08 -24.56
C LEU A 17 -0.52 0.73 -23.72
N GLY A 18 -1.63 0.12 -23.31
CA GLY A 18 -2.61 0.75 -22.44
C GLY A 18 -2.01 1.15 -21.10
N THR A 19 -1.21 0.28 -20.49
CA THR A 19 -0.46 0.59 -19.25
C THR A 19 0.42 1.80 -19.46
N ALA A 20 1.28 1.79 -20.48
CA ALA A 20 2.18 2.91 -20.75
C ALA A 20 1.46 4.24 -21.04
N LEU A 21 0.25 4.20 -21.61
CA LEU A 21 -0.60 5.38 -21.83
C LEU A 21 -1.27 5.84 -20.54
N SER A 22 -1.74 4.89 -19.71
CA SER A 22 -2.32 5.15 -18.40
C SER A 22 -1.31 5.84 -17.50
N ASP A 23 -0.05 5.37 -17.50
CA ASP A 23 1.04 5.98 -16.76
C ASP A 23 1.24 7.44 -17.19
N GLN A 24 1.11 7.72 -18.49
CA GLN A 24 1.19 9.09 -19.01
C GLN A 24 -0.04 9.97 -18.67
N GLY A 25 -1.00 9.46 -17.90
CA GLY A 25 -2.26 10.15 -17.60
C GLY A 25 -3.24 10.21 -18.79
N LYS A 26 -2.94 9.51 -19.88
CA LYS A 26 -3.77 9.49 -21.11
C LYS A 26 -4.85 8.42 -21.00
N LEU A 27 -5.77 8.61 -20.06
CA LEU A 27 -6.76 7.59 -19.70
C LEU A 27 -7.64 7.14 -20.87
N ASP A 28 -8.07 8.05 -21.75
CA ASP A 28 -8.89 7.69 -22.92
C ASP A 28 -8.14 6.79 -23.92
N GLU A 29 -6.87 7.10 -24.17
CA GLU A 29 -6.01 6.31 -25.06
C GLU A 29 -5.70 4.95 -24.44
N ALA A 30 -5.48 4.91 -23.12
CA ALA A 30 -5.28 3.68 -22.36
C ALA A 30 -6.50 2.75 -22.46
N ILE A 31 -7.70 3.29 -22.21
CA ILE A 31 -8.98 2.58 -22.34
C ILE A 31 -9.15 1.99 -23.74
N ALA A 32 -8.80 2.73 -24.79
CA ALA A 32 -8.87 2.26 -26.17
C ALA A 32 -7.89 1.09 -26.44
N ALA A 33 -6.68 1.17 -25.90
CA ALA A 33 -5.68 0.12 -26.00
C ALA A 33 -6.11 -1.15 -25.24
N TYR A 34 -6.58 -1.04 -24.00
CA TYR A 34 -7.10 -2.17 -23.23
C TYR A 34 -8.30 -2.85 -23.92
N ARG A 35 -9.26 -2.06 -24.42
CA ARG A 35 -10.39 -2.60 -25.21
C ARG A 35 -9.92 -3.30 -26.49
N THR A 36 -8.80 -2.88 -27.07
CA THR A 36 -8.20 -3.58 -28.22
C THR A 36 -7.60 -4.91 -27.79
N ALA A 37 -6.85 -4.96 -26.68
CA ALA A 37 -6.34 -6.21 -26.11
C ALA A 37 -7.45 -7.24 -25.88
N LEU A 38 -8.59 -6.80 -25.33
CA LEU A 38 -9.76 -7.64 -25.05
C LEU A 38 -10.49 -8.15 -26.30
N ARG A 39 -10.26 -7.57 -27.48
CA ARG A 39 -10.83 -8.06 -28.76
C ARG A 39 -9.95 -9.09 -29.45
N LEU A 40 -8.68 -9.17 -29.06
CA LEU A 40 -7.71 -10.05 -29.69
C LEU A 40 -7.73 -11.44 -29.04
N PRO A 41 -7.33 -12.49 -29.78
CA PRO A 41 -7.19 -13.81 -29.21
C PRO A 41 -6.22 -13.79 -28.01
N ASP A 42 -6.65 -14.40 -26.92
CA ASP A 42 -5.81 -14.73 -25.77
C ASP A 42 -5.99 -16.22 -25.53
N GLU A 43 -4.92 -16.92 -25.16
CA GLU A 43 -5.03 -18.34 -24.80
C GLU A 43 -5.77 -18.42 -23.46
N GLN A 44 -7.11 -18.48 -23.56
CA GLN A 44 -8.04 -18.42 -22.43
C GLN A 44 -7.73 -19.52 -21.40
N GLY A 45 -7.50 -19.14 -20.15
CA GLY A 45 -7.67 -20.07 -19.02
C GLY A 45 -6.45 -20.35 -18.15
N THR A 46 -5.35 -19.60 -18.27
CA THR A 46 -4.30 -19.60 -17.23
C THR A 46 -4.50 -18.42 -16.29
N ARG A 47 -4.10 -18.59 -15.02
CA ARG A 47 -4.01 -17.49 -14.04
C ARG A 47 -3.14 -16.37 -14.63
N GLY A 48 -3.60 -15.12 -14.53
CA GLY A 48 -2.88 -13.95 -15.06
C GLY A 48 -2.80 -13.80 -16.60
N SER A 49 -3.81 -14.24 -17.36
CA SER A 49 -3.86 -14.04 -18.83
C SER A 49 -3.91 -12.56 -19.25
N ALA A 50 -3.65 -12.27 -20.53
CA ALA A 50 -3.69 -10.89 -21.05
C ALA A 50 -5.10 -10.27 -20.92
N HIS A 51 -6.16 -11.07 -21.05
CA HIS A 51 -7.54 -10.63 -20.78
C HIS A 51 -7.79 -10.36 -19.31
N THR A 52 -7.33 -11.21 -18.38
CA THR A 52 -7.44 -10.95 -16.94
C THR A 52 -6.78 -9.61 -16.56
N LEU A 53 -5.55 -9.39 -17.02
CA LEU A 53 -4.81 -8.13 -16.80
C LEU A 53 -5.52 -6.92 -17.43
N ALA A 54 -5.98 -7.06 -18.67
CA ALA A 54 -6.64 -5.97 -19.40
C ALA A 54 -8.01 -5.60 -18.82
N HIS A 55 -8.80 -6.56 -18.33
CA HIS A 55 -10.06 -6.27 -17.63
C HIS A 55 -9.81 -5.48 -16.35
N ASN A 56 -8.85 -5.89 -15.53
CA ASN A 56 -8.50 -5.16 -14.31
C ASN A 56 -7.99 -3.74 -14.60
N ALA A 57 -7.05 -3.60 -15.54
CA ALA A 57 -6.50 -2.29 -15.90
C ALA A 57 -7.53 -1.36 -16.57
N LEU A 58 -8.44 -1.91 -17.37
CA LEU A 58 -9.57 -1.16 -17.92
C LEU A 58 -10.52 -0.70 -16.81
N GLY A 59 -10.84 -1.58 -15.85
CA GLY A 59 -11.66 -1.22 -14.70
C GLY A 59 -11.04 -0.08 -13.90
N TYR A 60 -9.73 -0.13 -13.69
CA TYR A 60 -8.98 0.91 -13.00
C TYR A 60 -9.02 2.25 -13.73
N ALA A 61 -8.75 2.27 -15.03
CA ALA A 61 -8.82 3.50 -15.82
C ALA A 61 -10.24 4.12 -15.82
N LEU A 62 -11.29 3.29 -15.86
CA LEU A 62 -12.68 3.73 -15.78
C LEU A 62 -13.03 4.28 -14.40
N GLN A 63 -12.54 3.66 -13.33
CA GLN A 63 -12.70 4.15 -11.95
C GLN A 63 -12.07 5.54 -11.78
N GLN A 64 -10.87 5.75 -12.33
CA GLN A 64 -10.19 7.05 -12.33
C GLN A 64 -10.99 8.14 -13.09
N GLN A 65 -11.76 7.75 -14.10
CA GLN A 65 -12.70 8.64 -14.80
C GLN A 65 -14.06 8.81 -14.08
N GLY A 66 -14.27 8.17 -12.92
CA GLY A 66 -15.55 8.19 -12.20
C GLY A 66 -16.62 7.26 -12.78
N ASN A 67 -16.29 6.43 -13.77
CA ASN A 67 -17.21 5.48 -14.41
C ASN A 67 -17.33 4.17 -13.60
N LEU A 68 -17.79 4.31 -12.35
CA LEU A 68 -17.74 3.26 -11.32
C LEU A 68 -18.52 1.98 -11.68
N GLN A 69 -19.70 2.09 -12.29
CA GLN A 69 -20.46 0.90 -12.72
C GLN A 69 -19.72 0.07 -13.76
N GLU A 70 -19.12 0.71 -14.76
CA GLU A 70 -18.37 0.00 -15.80
C GLU A 70 -17.10 -0.60 -15.20
N ALA A 71 -16.41 0.14 -14.31
CA ALA A 71 -15.26 -0.37 -13.57
C ALA A 71 -15.57 -1.66 -12.81
N ILE A 72 -16.65 -1.66 -12.01
CA ILE A 72 -17.14 -2.85 -11.27
C ILE A 72 -17.34 -4.04 -12.21
N SER A 73 -17.99 -3.82 -13.36
CA SER A 73 -18.20 -4.89 -14.33
C SER A 73 -16.88 -5.49 -14.83
N GLN A 74 -15.88 -4.66 -15.11
CA GLN A 74 -14.59 -5.14 -15.60
C GLN A 74 -13.84 -5.93 -14.52
N TYR A 75 -13.82 -5.47 -13.27
CA TYR A 75 -13.19 -6.21 -12.18
C TYR A 75 -13.88 -7.55 -11.92
N GLN A 76 -15.21 -7.60 -11.98
CA GLN A 76 -15.95 -8.86 -11.87
C GLN A 76 -15.56 -9.84 -12.99
N THR A 77 -15.38 -9.37 -14.22
CA THR A 77 -14.92 -10.23 -15.32
C THR A 77 -13.49 -10.71 -15.09
N ALA A 78 -12.57 -9.86 -14.61
CA ALA A 78 -11.22 -10.28 -14.25
C ALA A 78 -11.23 -11.39 -13.18
N ILE A 79 -12.06 -11.26 -12.13
CA ILE A 79 -12.23 -12.28 -11.07
C ILE A 79 -12.88 -13.56 -11.61
N GLN A 80 -13.77 -13.46 -12.59
CA GLN A 80 -14.35 -14.66 -13.24
C GLN A 80 -13.30 -15.45 -14.03
N LEU A 81 -12.37 -14.76 -14.68
CA LEU A 81 -11.27 -15.38 -15.43
C LEU A 81 -10.20 -15.95 -14.49
N ASP A 82 -9.89 -15.23 -13.41
CA ASP A 82 -8.95 -15.65 -12.38
C ASP A 82 -9.51 -15.34 -10.97
N PRO A 83 -10.17 -16.31 -10.32
CA PRO A 83 -10.78 -16.10 -9.00
C PRO A 83 -9.81 -15.78 -7.88
N GLU A 84 -8.51 -16.04 -8.05
CA GLU A 84 -7.47 -15.75 -7.07
C GLU A 84 -6.68 -14.48 -7.40
N PHE A 85 -7.16 -13.62 -8.32
CA PHE A 85 -6.45 -12.42 -8.72
C PHE A 85 -6.64 -11.26 -7.71
N PRO A 86 -5.66 -10.99 -6.82
CA PRO A 86 -5.91 -10.14 -5.65
C PRO A 86 -6.19 -8.68 -6.02
N GLN A 87 -5.53 -8.17 -7.08
CA GLN A 87 -5.71 -6.80 -7.56
C GLN A 87 -7.16 -6.53 -7.97
N ALA A 88 -7.79 -7.44 -8.72
CA ALA A 88 -9.17 -7.26 -9.16
C ALA A 88 -10.18 -7.35 -8.00
N ILE A 89 -9.94 -8.23 -7.02
CA ILE A 89 -10.78 -8.34 -5.81
C ILE A 89 -10.72 -7.04 -5.01
N THR A 90 -9.52 -6.54 -4.77
CA THR A 90 -9.24 -5.27 -4.11
C THR A 90 -9.92 -4.10 -4.82
N ASN A 91 -9.73 -3.99 -6.13
CA ASN A 91 -10.28 -2.90 -6.92
C ASN A 91 -11.81 -2.94 -7.00
N LEU A 92 -12.39 -4.14 -7.09
CA LEU A 92 -13.83 -4.33 -7.06
C LEU A 92 -14.43 -3.78 -5.77
N ARG A 93 -13.84 -4.12 -4.62
CA ARG A 93 -14.30 -3.64 -3.31
C ARG A 93 -14.29 -2.12 -3.25
N GLU A 94 -13.22 -1.49 -3.71
CA GLU A 94 -13.13 -0.02 -3.70
C GLU A 94 -14.13 0.62 -4.67
N ALA A 95 -14.28 0.10 -5.89
CA ALA A 95 -15.24 0.65 -6.84
C ALA A 95 -16.70 0.51 -6.34
N GLN A 96 -17.03 -0.59 -5.66
CA GLN A 96 -18.32 -0.78 -4.99
C GLN A 96 -18.52 0.23 -3.87
N ARG A 97 -17.49 0.47 -3.04
CA ARG A 97 -17.50 1.49 -1.99
C ARG A 97 -17.75 2.88 -2.55
N LEU A 98 -16.97 3.30 -3.55
CA LEU A 98 -17.11 4.60 -4.22
C LEU A 98 -18.50 4.77 -4.83
N LEU A 99 -19.06 3.70 -5.40
CA LEU A 99 -20.38 3.75 -5.99
C LEU A 99 -21.48 3.92 -4.93
N ALA A 100 -21.38 3.16 -3.84
CA ALA A 100 -22.29 3.30 -2.71
C ALA A 100 -22.25 4.72 -2.12
N LEU A 101 -21.07 5.33 -2.00
CA LEU A 101 -20.90 6.71 -1.54
C LEU A 101 -21.52 7.75 -2.50
N ARG A 102 -21.54 7.49 -3.80
CA ARG A 102 -22.19 8.39 -4.76
C ARG A 102 -23.71 8.32 -4.66
N ASP A 103 -24.25 7.11 -4.53
CA ASP A 103 -25.68 6.85 -4.59
C ASP A 103 -26.37 7.09 -3.22
N ASN A 104 -25.63 6.90 -2.13
CA ASN A 104 -26.01 7.24 -0.77
C ASN A 104 -24.82 7.91 -0.07
N PRO A 105 -24.61 9.22 -0.30
CA PRO A 105 -23.55 9.94 0.39
C PRO A 105 -23.77 9.79 1.89
N LEU A 106 -22.69 9.50 2.61
CA LEU A 106 -22.75 9.37 4.06
C LEU A 106 -23.43 10.63 4.63
N PRO A 107 -24.33 10.49 5.62
CA PRO A 107 -24.77 11.64 6.39
C PRO A 107 -23.53 12.38 6.92
N ASP A 108 -23.62 13.71 7.13
CA ASP A 108 -22.51 14.55 7.62
C ASP A 108 -22.12 14.24 9.10
N ASP A 109 -22.41 13.04 9.57
CA ASP A 109 -22.15 12.56 10.92
C ASP A 109 -20.68 12.15 11.01
N ARG A 110 -19.82 13.16 11.14
CA ARG A 110 -18.37 13.09 11.39
C ARG A 110 -18.01 12.54 12.78
N GLU A 111 -18.89 11.79 13.44
CA GLU A 111 -18.55 11.19 14.73
C GLU A 111 -17.84 9.87 14.50
N GLU A 112 -16.53 9.97 14.38
CA GLU A 112 -15.63 8.82 14.41
C GLU A 112 -15.77 8.11 15.77
N ARG A 113 -16.16 6.83 15.77
CA ARG A 113 -16.20 6.06 17.01
C ARG A 113 -14.77 5.64 17.37
N LEU A 114 -14.32 6.11 18.52
CA LEU A 114 -12.99 5.83 19.05
C LEU A 114 -13.11 5.05 20.38
N PRO A 115 -12.27 4.01 20.61
CA PRO A 115 -12.19 3.36 21.91
C PRO A 115 -11.61 4.31 22.95
N SER A 116 -12.03 4.16 24.19
CA SER A 116 -11.33 4.73 25.33
C SER A 116 -9.95 4.07 25.53
N ARG A 117 -9.05 4.76 26.24
CA ARG A 117 -7.73 4.19 26.61
C ARG A 117 -7.85 2.92 27.46
N ASP A 118 -8.92 2.77 28.22
CA ASP A 118 -9.17 1.57 29.03
C ASP A 118 -9.59 0.38 28.16
N GLU A 119 -10.36 0.62 27.10
CA GLU A 119 -10.75 -0.40 26.12
C GLU A 119 -9.57 -0.79 25.22
N ASN A 120 -8.70 0.15 24.90
CA ASN A 120 -7.56 -0.06 24.02
C ASN A 120 -6.33 0.77 24.46
N PRO A 121 -5.41 0.18 25.24
CA PRO A 121 -4.25 0.90 25.78
C PRO A 121 -3.24 1.39 24.73
N ILE A 122 -3.27 0.82 23.52
CA ILE A 122 -2.40 1.24 22.41
C ILE A 122 -3.11 2.14 21.40
N PHE A 123 -4.33 2.58 21.72
CA PHE A 123 -5.16 3.37 20.82
C PHE A 123 -4.44 4.63 20.30
N SER A 124 -3.74 5.38 21.17
CA SER A 124 -2.97 6.55 20.74
C SER A 124 -1.91 6.20 19.68
N LEU A 125 -1.25 5.04 19.81
CA LEU A 125 -0.27 4.59 18.81
C LEU A 125 -0.98 4.19 17.51
N GLN A 126 -2.11 3.49 17.59
CA GLN A 126 -2.86 3.06 16.41
C GLN A 126 -3.43 4.24 15.61
N ARG A 127 -3.84 5.32 16.27
CA ARG A 127 -4.34 6.52 15.58
C ARG A 127 -3.31 7.17 14.68
N SER A 128 -2.05 7.14 15.09
CA SER A 128 -0.92 7.73 14.36
C SER A 128 -0.25 6.79 13.37
N ILE A 129 -0.78 5.58 13.22
CA ILE A 129 -0.44 4.65 12.14
C ILE A 129 -1.59 4.75 11.16
N VAL A 130 -1.33 4.58 9.87
CA VAL A 130 -2.33 4.79 8.82
C VAL A 130 -2.27 3.70 7.76
N LEU A 131 -3.43 3.37 7.20
CA LEU A 131 -3.50 2.59 5.96
C LEU A 131 -3.20 3.54 4.83
N ILE A 132 -2.24 3.19 3.98
CA ILE A 132 -1.99 3.90 2.73
C ILE A 132 -2.67 3.12 1.62
N ILE A 133 -3.49 3.83 0.84
CA ILE A 133 -4.20 3.31 -0.32
C ILE A 133 -3.65 4.05 -1.53
N THR A 134 -2.88 3.34 -2.34
CA THR A 134 -2.20 3.90 -3.51
C THR A 134 -2.88 3.37 -4.75
N ALA A 135 -3.36 4.27 -5.60
CA ALA A 135 -3.93 3.89 -6.87
C ALA A 135 -2.82 3.80 -7.92
N THR A 136 -2.62 2.62 -8.52
CA THR A 136 -1.63 2.37 -9.57
C THR A 136 -2.29 1.83 -10.84
N PRO A 137 -1.64 1.91 -12.01
CA PRO A 137 -2.15 1.35 -13.27
C PRO A 137 -2.55 -0.12 -13.18
N THR A 138 -1.91 -0.88 -12.28
CA THR A 138 -2.16 -2.30 -12.06
C THR A 138 -3.22 -2.57 -10.98
N GLY A 139 -3.68 -1.54 -10.28
CA GLY A 139 -4.74 -1.61 -9.29
C GLY A 139 -4.43 -0.82 -8.03
N LEU A 140 -5.20 -1.04 -6.98
CA LEU A 140 -4.89 -0.48 -5.68
C LEU A 140 -3.81 -1.33 -5.02
N GLN A 141 -2.85 -0.63 -4.48
CA GLN A 141 -1.86 -1.16 -3.56
C GLN A 141 -2.14 -0.63 -2.18
N TYR A 142 -1.75 -1.41 -1.19
CA TYR A 142 -1.92 -1.07 0.21
C TYR A 142 -0.61 -1.21 0.93
N GLY A 143 -0.37 -0.29 1.85
CA GLY A 143 0.72 -0.39 2.81
C GLY A 143 0.37 0.33 4.09
N THR A 144 1.36 0.44 4.94
CA THR A 144 1.24 1.14 6.21
C THR A 144 2.13 2.37 6.18
N GLY A 145 1.70 3.45 6.83
CA GLY A 145 2.55 4.56 7.18
C GLY A 145 2.32 4.98 8.62
N TRP A 146 3.15 5.89 9.11
CA TRP A 146 2.95 6.44 10.45
C TRP A 146 3.44 7.89 10.54
N VAL A 147 2.82 8.63 11.46
CA VAL A 147 3.04 10.06 11.62
C VAL A 147 4.39 10.34 12.27
N ILE A 148 5.20 11.14 11.59
CA ILE A 148 6.55 11.52 12.04
C ILE A 148 6.65 12.98 12.48
N HIS A 149 5.74 13.83 11.97
CA HIS A 149 5.79 15.26 12.22
C HIS A 149 4.41 15.88 12.02
N GLN A 150 4.11 16.94 12.78
CA GLN A 150 2.90 17.72 12.63
C GLN A 150 3.21 19.19 12.92
N GLU A 151 2.87 20.08 11.98
CA GLU A 151 2.99 21.52 12.12
C GLU A 151 1.76 22.20 11.52
N GLY A 152 0.92 22.78 12.38
CA GLY A 152 -0.33 23.40 11.94
C GLY A 152 -1.30 22.38 11.33
N ASP A 153 -1.76 22.65 10.11
CA ASP A 153 -2.64 21.76 9.37
C ASP A 153 -1.88 20.65 8.61
N ILE A 154 -0.54 20.66 8.62
CA ILE A 154 0.30 19.74 7.86
C ILE A 154 0.80 18.62 8.77
N THR A 155 0.55 17.39 8.34
CA THR A 155 1.10 16.18 8.96
C THR A 155 1.99 15.45 7.96
N LEU A 156 3.18 15.05 8.39
CA LEU A 156 4.08 14.21 7.61
C LEU A 156 3.99 12.76 8.06
N ILE A 157 3.90 11.86 7.09
CA ILE A 157 3.77 10.42 7.29
C ILE A 157 4.90 9.73 6.54
N VAL A 158 5.64 8.85 7.22
CA VAL A 158 6.67 8.04 6.58
C VAL A 158 6.11 6.70 6.15
N THR A 159 6.59 6.19 5.02
CA THR A 159 6.28 4.85 4.50
C THR A 159 7.40 4.38 3.56
N ASN A 160 7.23 3.22 2.93
CA ASN A 160 8.13 2.76 1.89
C ASN A 160 7.80 3.37 0.52
N ARG A 161 8.82 3.57 -0.32
CA ARG A 161 8.65 4.04 -1.70
C ARG A 161 7.75 3.09 -2.50
N HIS A 162 7.95 1.78 -2.41
CA HIS A 162 7.12 0.81 -3.15
C HIS A 162 5.63 0.81 -2.73
N VAL A 163 5.28 1.35 -1.56
CA VAL A 163 3.88 1.48 -1.14
C VAL A 163 3.17 2.58 -1.93
N VAL A 164 3.92 3.57 -2.41
CA VAL A 164 3.41 4.78 -3.06
C VAL A 164 3.81 4.89 -4.55
N SER A 165 4.43 3.85 -5.08
CA SER A 165 4.89 3.75 -6.46
C SER A 165 4.35 2.48 -7.12
N ASP A 166 4.11 2.54 -8.43
CA ASP A 166 3.72 1.35 -9.19
C ASP A 166 4.83 0.29 -9.17
N GLU A 167 4.44 -0.95 -8.90
CA GLU A 167 5.34 -2.10 -8.74
C GLU A 167 6.19 -2.38 -9.98
N ASN A 168 5.67 -2.11 -11.18
CA ASN A 168 6.32 -2.49 -12.43
C ASN A 168 7.18 -1.38 -13.00
N THR A 169 6.72 -0.14 -12.87
CA THR A 169 7.36 1.03 -13.47
C THR A 169 8.20 1.83 -12.48
N GLU A 170 8.05 1.56 -11.18
CA GLU A 170 8.65 2.30 -10.06
C GLU A 170 8.24 3.77 -10.03
N ARG A 171 7.26 4.15 -10.85
CA ARG A 171 6.78 5.53 -10.94
C ARG A 171 5.90 5.86 -9.73
N PRO A 172 6.14 6.99 -9.04
CA PRO A 172 5.28 7.45 -7.96
C PRO A 172 3.83 7.68 -8.41
N SER A 173 2.88 7.35 -7.56
CA SER A 173 1.45 7.58 -7.81
C SER A 173 1.05 9.03 -7.53
N ASP A 174 0.19 9.57 -8.38
CA ASP A 174 -0.45 10.89 -8.20
C ASP A 174 -1.77 10.79 -7.40
N SER A 175 -2.19 9.58 -6.98
CA SER A 175 -3.46 9.32 -6.31
C SER A 175 -3.26 8.43 -5.09
N ILE A 176 -3.06 9.07 -3.93
CA ILE A 176 -2.83 8.41 -2.64
C ILE A 176 -3.87 8.93 -1.65
N GLU A 177 -4.52 7.99 -0.95
CA GLU A 177 -5.35 8.27 0.22
C GLU A 177 -4.75 7.59 1.45
N ILE A 178 -5.00 8.16 2.62
CA ILE A 178 -4.76 7.48 3.89
C ILE A 178 -6.07 7.24 4.64
N GLU A 179 -6.15 6.17 5.42
CA GLU A 179 -7.26 5.88 6.33
C GLU A 179 -6.73 5.72 7.76
N LEU A 180 -7.36 6.41 8.71
CA LEU A 180 -6.98 6.40 10.14
C LEU A 180 -7.59 5.20 10.87
N TYR A 181 -7.02 4.84 12.02
CA TYR A 181 -7.62 3.84 12.89
C TYR A 181 -8.97 4.32 13.42
N SER A 182 -10.00 3.49 13.25
CA SER A 182 -11.38 3.76 13.63
C SER A 182 -12.14 2.48 13.98
N GLN A 183 -13.10 2.56 14.91
CA GLN A 183 -14.05 1.47 15.15
C GLN A 183 -15.24 1.48 14.17
N ASN A 184 -15.33 2.48 13.30
CA ASN A 184 -16.35 2.53 12.28
C ASN A 184 -16.19 1.37 11.29
N ASP A 185 -17.32 0.97 10.69
CA ASP A 185 -17.31 0.06 9.54
C ASP A 185 -16.46 0.67 8.42
N PRO A 186 -15.74 -0.14 7.61
CA PRO A 186 -14.83 0.38 6.58
C PRO A 186 -15.43 1.42 5.62
N GLU A 187 -16.74 1.35 5.37
CA GLU A 187 -17.47 2.31 4.51
C GLU A 187 -17.61 3.71 5.14
N HIS A 188 -17.45 3.82 6.46
CA HIS A 188 -17.67 5.03 7.28
C HIS A 188 -16.38 5.56 7.91
N ARG A 189 -15.21 5.08 7.48
CA ARG A 189 -13.93 5.55 7.98
C ARG A 189 -13.47 6.77 7.21
N LEU A 190 -12.85 7.69 7.95
CA LEU A 190 -12.31 8.91 7.37
C LEU A 190 -11.10 8.57 6.51
N ARG A 191 -11.10 9.10 5.29
CA ARG A 191 -9.97 9.08 4.38
C ARG A 191 -9.50 10.47 4.06
N PHE A 192 -8.19 10.63 3.93
CA PHE A 192 -7.56 11.91 3.65
C PHE A 192 -6.66 11.78 2.42
N PRO A 193 -6.72 12.72 1.47
CA PRO A 193 -5.79 12.72 0.35
C PRO A 193 -4.38 13.01 0.86
N ALA A 194 -3.42 12.30 0.30
CA ALA A 194 -2.00 12.45 0.61
C ALA A 194 -1.21 12.79 -0.65
N GLN A 195 -0.15 13.56 -0.50
CA GLN A 195 0.77 13.89 -1.59
C GLN A 195 2.18 13.45 -1.21
N ILE A 196 2.94 12.96 -2.18
CA ILE A 196 4.35 12.66 -1.97
C ILE A 196 5.10 13.98 -1.82
N ARG A 197 5.72 14.19 -0.66
CA ARG A 197 6.58 15.33 -0.38
C ARG A 197 8.01 15.05 -0.81
N ASP A 198 8.54 13.91 -0.33
CA ASP A 198 9.90 13.45 -0.58
C ASP A 198 9.88 11.94 -0.84
N ILE A 199 10.74 11.45 -1.73
CA ILE A 199 10.80 10.04 -2.15
C ILE A 199 12.20 9.71 -2.65
N THR A 200 12.70 8.51 -2.33
CA THR A 200 14.00 8.06 -2.84
C THR A 200 13.92 7.65 -4.32
N ASP A 201 15.02 7.79 -5.05
CA ASP A 201 15.10 7.37 -6.45
C ASP A 201 15.04 5.84 -6.56
N PRO A 202 14.44 5.24 -7.62
CA PRO A 202 14.27 3.79 -7.74
C PRO A 202 15.54 2.91 -7.53
N GLY A 203 16.73 3.45 -7.78
CA GLY A 203 18.01 2.78 -7.55
C GLY A 203 18.63 2.99 -6.16
N ASP A 204 18.04 3.81 -5.30
CA ASP A 204 18.46 4.03 -3.93
C ASP A 204 18.21 2.75 -3.09
N PRO A 205 19.20 2.26 -2.32
CA PRO A 205 19.02 1.10 -1.44
C PRO A 205 17.95 1.32 -0.35
N LEU A 206 17.65 2.59 -0.01
CA LEU A 206 16.62 2.96 0.94
C LEU A 206 15.28 3.10 0.22
N ASP A 207 14.32 2.26 0.59
CA ASP A 207 12.97 2.24 0.06
C ASP A 207 12.06 3.11 0.94
N LEU A 208 12.16 4.44 0.77
CA LEU A 208 11.56 5.44 1.66
C LEU A 208 10.77 6.50 0.90
N ALA A 209 9.62 6.88 1.45
CA ALA A 209 8.85 8.02 1.02
C ALA A 209 8.23 8.75 2.22
N VAL A 210 8.03 10.05 2.08
CA VAL A 210 7.29 10.89 3.01
C VAL A 210 6.09 11.49 2.30
N LEU A 211 4.93 11.30 2.92
CA LEU A 211 3.66 11.87 2.50
C LEU A 211 3.34 13.12 3.31
N GLU A 212 2.80 14.13 2.65
CA GLU A 212 2.14 15.27 3.25
C GLU A 212 0.62 15.03 3.24
N VAL A 213 -0.02 15.19 4.39
CA VAL A 213 -1.48 15.13 4.57
C VAL A 213 -1.93 16.39 5.30
N ARG A 214 -3.11 16.90 4.93
CA ARG A 214 -3.66 18.13 5.53
C ARG A 214 -4.95 17.88 6.29
N ASN A 215 -5.16 18.68 7.33
CA ASN A 215 -6.39 18.73 8.13
C ASN A 215 -6.74 17.39 8.79
N LEU A 216 -5.74 16.69 9.32
CA LEU A 216 -5.99 15.52 10.17
C LEU A 216 -6.62 15.95 11.52
N PRO A 217 -7.37 15.04 12.17
CA PRO A 217 -7.93 15.29 13.50
C PRO A 217 -6.85 15.67 14.53
N ASP A 218 -7.24 16.48 15.52
CA ASP A 218 -6.33 17.01 16.54
C ASP A 218 -5.74 15.93 17.48
N ASP A 219 -6.33 14.72 17.52
CA ASP A 219 -5.83 13.61 18.34
C ASP A 219 -4.69 12.82 17.67
N ILE A 220 -4.36 13.15 16.43
CA ILE A 220 -3.26 12.52 15.69
C ILE A 220 -1.94 13.20 16.07
N GLU A 221 -1.06 12.44 16.73
CA GLU A 221 0.24 12.92 17.20
C GLU A 221 1.40 12.11 16.58
N PRO A 222 2.60 12.67 16.37
CA PRO A 222 3.76 11.88 15.97
C PRO A 222 4.05 10.72 16.92
N LEU A 223 4.44 9.56 16.36
CA LEU A 223 4.81 8.43 17.20
C LEU A 223 6.08 8.74 18.01
N PRO A 224 6.16 8.30 19.28
CA PRO A 224 7.37 8.42 20.07
C PRO A 224 8.54 7.68 19.40
N LEU A 225 9.68 8.33 19.28
CA LEU A 225 10.89 7.77 18.66
C LEU A 225 11.88 7.32 19.72
N ALA A 226 12.49 6.16 19.55
CA ALA A 226 13.51 5.68 20.47
C ALA A 226 14.79 6.53 20.36
N ASN A 227 15.40 6.85 21.49
CA ASN A 227 16.65 7.61 21.54
C ASN A 227 17.90 6.72 21.66
N SER A 228 17.72 5.41 21.64
CA SER A 228 18.76 4.40 21.85
C SER A 228 18.58 3.25 20.87
N PRO A 229 19.66 2.64 20.37
CA PRO A 229 19.58 1.46 19.51
C PRO A 229 18.84 0.31 20.19
N VAL A 230 18.05 -0.43 19.41
CA VAL A 230 17.40 -1.65 19.89
C VAL A 230 18.42 -2.79 20.00
N SER A 231 18.24 -3.66 20.99
CA SER A 231 19.09 -4.84 21.20
C SER A 231 18.54 -6.06 20.47
N MET A 232 19.42 -7.03 20.19
CA MET A 232 18.97 -8.39 19.84
C MET A 232 18.06 -8.96 20.95
N ASP A 233 17.15 -9.84 20.54
CA ASP A 233 16.12 -10.49 21.37
C ASP A 233 15.10 -9.53 22.01
N ALA A 234 15.11 -8.24 21.65
CA ALA A 234 14.09 -7.29 22.10
C ALA A 234 12.69 -7.71 21.63
N ASP A 235 11.73 -7.79 22.56
CA ASP A 235 10.31 -8.08 22.27
C ASP A 235 9.66 -6.87 21.60
N ILE A 236 9.33 -7.01 20.32
CA ILE A 236 8.81 -5.93 19.49
C ILE A 236 7.37 -6.16 19.09
N ARG A 237 6.70 -5.06 18.78
CA ARG A 237 5.36 -5.03 18.20
C ARG A 237 5.41 -4.36 16.84
N ILE A 238 4.61 -4.88 15.91
CA ILE A 238 4.40 -4.28 14.60
C ILE A 238 2.90 -4.05 14.47
N ILE A 239 2.55 -2.81 14.20
CA ILE A 239 1.16 -2.41 13.99
C ILE A 239 1.05 -1.96 12.54
N GLY A 240 0.13 -2.58 11.79
CA GLY A 240 -0.05 -2.26 10.39
C GLY A 240 -1.24 -2.97 9.75
N HIS A 241 -1.27 -2.92 8.44
CA HIS A 241 -2.44 -3.27 7.63
C HIS A 241 -2.18 -4.46 6.72
N PRO A 242 -2.49 -5.70 7.11
CA PRO A 242 -2.26 -6.81 6.23
C PRO A 242 -3.30 -6.82 5.09
N LEU A 243 -2.90 -7.28 3.92
CA LEU A 243 -3.78 -7.48 2.77
C LEU A 243 -4.74 -8.69 2.95
N THR A 244 -4.99 -9.13 4.19
CA THR A 244 -5.73 -10.36 4.52
C THR A 244 -7.19 -10.12 4.92
N GLY A 245 -7.71 -8.90 4.71
CA GLY A 245 -9.11 -8.55 4.98
C GLY A 245 -9.41 -8.13 6.42
N THR A 246 -8.43 -8.16 7.32
CA THR A 246 -8.48 -7.45 8.60
C THR A 246 -7.88 -6.05 8.44
N PRO A 247 -8.57 -4.98 8.83
CA PRO A 247 -8.09 -3.63 8.56
C PRO A 247 -6.89 -3.24 9.42
N TRP A 248 -6.64 -3.89 10.55
CA TRP A 248 -5.55 -3.55 11.47
C TRP A 248 -5.03 -4.81 12.15
N THR A 249 -3.72 -4.95 12.26
CA THR A 249 -3.09 -6.00 13.05
C THR A 249 -2.08 -5.46 14.02
N LEU A 250 -1.97 -6.15 15.16
CA LEU A 250 -0.87 -6.05 16.10
C LEU A 250 -0.17 -7.40 16.10
N GLN A 251 1.05 -7.43 15.59
CA GLN A 251 1.87 -8.63 15.55
C GLN A 251 3.01 -8.49 16.56
N ARG A 252 3.36 -9.59 17.22
CA ARG A 252 4.49 -9.66 18.16
C ARG A 252 5.61 -10.47 17.56
N GLY A 253 6.84 -10.03 17.78
CA GLY A 253 8.04 -10.71 17.32
C GLY A 253 9.23 -10.28 18.16
N TYR A 254 10.44 -10.57 17.68
CA TYR A 254 11.67 -10.16 18.34
C TYR A 254 12.73 -9.76 17.32
N ILE A 255 13.72 -8.97 17.76
CA ILE A 255 14.90 -8.67 16.93
C ILE A 255 15.81 -9.89 16.89
N ALA A 256 15.77 -10.63 15.79
CA ALA A 256 16.55 -11.84 15.60
C ALA A 256 18.02 -11.55 15.27
N ASN A 257 18.29 -10.44 14.58
CA ASN A 257 19.65 -10.03 14.21
C ASN A 257 19.70 -8.52 13.89
N ILE A 258 20.90 -7.94 13.97
CA ILE A 258 21.17 -6.54 13.62
C ILE A 258 22.41 -6.54 12.73
N THR A 259 22.23 -6.22 11.45
CA THR A 259 23.34 -6.11 10.52
C THR A 259 24.00 -4.74 10.67
N ALA A 260 25.32 -4.71 10.85
CA ALA A 260 26.09 -3.48 11.05
C ALA A 260 26.64 -2.86 9.76
N GLU A 261 26.51 -3.52 8.61
CA GLU A 261 27.04 -3.00 7.34
C GLU A 261 26.24 -1.77 6.88
N PRO A 262 26.88 -0.62 6.62
CA PRO A 262 26.20 0.65 6.30
C PRO A 262 25.20 0.56 5.14
N ASP A 263 25.48 -0.30 4.15
CA ASP A 263 24.66 -0.46 2.95
C ASP A 263 23.55 -1.53 3.12
N GLN A 264 23.50 -2.19 4.30
CA GLN A 264 22.58 -3.28 4.63
C GLN A 264 22.08 -3.20 6.09
N GLN A 265 22.17 -2.02 6.73
CA GLN A 265 21.71 -1.84 8.11
C GLN A 265 20.21 -2.14 8.18
N ASN A 266 19.92 -3.34 8.65
CA ASN A 266 18.59 -3.91 8.68
C ASN A 266 18.43 -4.65 10.01
N LEU A 267 17.31 -4.41 10.66
CA LEU A 267 16.81 -5.22 11.75
C LEU A 267 16.17 -6.46 11.13
N GLN A 268 16.63 -7.64 11.54
CA GLN A 268 15.98 -8.89 11.19
C GLN A 268 14.94 -9.22 12.26
N ILE A 269 13.71 -9.45 11.84
CA ILE A 269 12.55 -9.65 12.70
C ILE A 269 12.17 -11.12 12.70
N GLY A 270 12.21 -11.75 13.87
CA GLY A 270 11.82 -13.15 14.08
C GLY A 270 10.48 -13.29 14.78
N GLY A 271 9.90 -14.49 14.69
CA GLY A 271 8.72 -14.88 15.50
C GLY A 271 7.38 -14.29 15.06
N THR A 272 7.34 -13.60 13.92
CA THR A 272 6.11 -13.00 13.36
C THR A 272 6.00 -13.26 11.87
N ASN A 273 4.76 -13.34 11.39
CA ASN A 273 4.41 -13.55 9.99
C ASN A 273 3.90 -12.24 9.40
N LEU A 274 4.76 -11.53 8.69
CA LEU A 274 4.41 -10.24 8.10
C LEU A 274 3.80 -10.45 6.69
N ALA A 275 2.74 -9.71 6.36
CA ALA A 275 2.09 -9.72 5.05
C ALA A 275 2.46 -8.48 4.23
N VAL A 276 2.23 -8.49 2.91
CA VAL A 276 2.63 -7.42 1.97
C VAL A 276 2.26 -6.02 2.47
N GLY A 277 1.02 -5.84 2.95
CA GLY A 277 0.53 -4.54 3.46
C GLY A 277 1.13 -4.07 4.79
N ASN A 278 1.92 -4.90 5.48
CA ASN A 278 2.69 -4.47 6.65
C ASN A 278 3.94 -3.66 6.27
N SER A 279 4.30 -3.58 4.98
CA SER A 279 5.37 -2.70 4.53
C SER A 279 5.07 -1.25 4.93
N GLY A 280 6.06 -0.58 5.52
CA GLY A 280 5.96 0.76 6.07
C GLY A 280 5.42 0.82 7.51
N SER A 281 5.14 -0.33 8.14
CA SER A 281 4.74 -0.37 9.55
C SER A 281 5.89 0.05 10.47
N PRO A 282 5.61 0.75 11.57
CA PRO A 282 6.60 0.98 12.61
C PRO A 282 6.92 -0.31 13.35
N VAL A 283 8.21 -0.52 13.65
CA VAL A 283 8.68 -1.48 14.63
C VAL A 283 8.71 -0.80 15.98
N ILE A 284 7.94 -1.30 16.94
CA ILE A 284 7.72 -0.67 18.25
C ILE A 284 8.35 -1.50 19.36
N TYR A 285 9.27 -0.90 20.11
CA TYR A 285 9.85 -1.44 21.34
C TYR A 285 9.57 -0.47 22.49
N ASN A 286 9.04 -0.94 23.63
CA ASN A 286 8.71 -0.08 24.78
C ASN A 286 7.83 1.15 24.47
N ASN A 287 6.91 1.04 23.51
CA ASN A 287 6.04 2.13 22.99
C ASN A 287 6.79 3.22 22.21
N GLU A 288 8.04 2.97 21.82
CA GLU A 288 8.82 3.84 20.96
C GLU A 288 9.12 3.14 19.63
N VAL A 289 9.15 3.88 18.54
CA VAL A 289 9.55 3.38 17.23
C VAL A 289 11.05 3.15 17.23
N VAL A 290 11.48 1.98 16.76
CA VAL A 290 12.90 1.60 16.60
C VAL A 290 13.27 1.28 15.15
N GLY A 291 12.30 1.28 14.24
CA GLY A 291 12.54 1.07 12.82
C GLY A 291 11.27 1.07 11.96
N LEU A 292 11.46 0.88 10.67
CA LEU A 292 10.41 0.84 9.63
C LEU A 292 10.48 -0.50 8.90
N VAL A 293 9.41 -1.29 8.96
CA VAL A 293 9.31 -2.56 8.22
C VAL A 293 9.47 -2.30 6.72
N VAL A 294 10.29 -3.10 6.04
CA VAL A 294 10.57 -2.98 4.61
C VAL A 294 10.43 -4.32 3.89
N ARG A 295 10.04 -4.23 2.61
CA ARG A 295 10.03 -5.29 1.58
C ARG A 295 9.40 -6.59 2.04
N ILE A 296 8.11 -6.70 1.77
CA ILE A 296 7.37 -7.95 1.80
C ILE A 296 6.77 -8.16 0.42
N SER A 297 7.40 -9.03 -0.38
CA SER A 297 7.01 -9.27 -1.77
C SER A 297 6.19 -10.56 -1.93
N ASN A 298 5.38 -10.63 -2.99
CA ASN A 298 4.65 -11.84 -3.38
C ASN A 298 5.59 -13.03 -3.67
N GLU A 299 6.79 -12.79 -4.21
CA GLU A 299 7.79 -13.84 -4.47
C GLU A 299 8.33 -14.47 -3.18
N GLN A 300 8.49 -13.67 -2.11
CA GLN A 300 8.85 -14.18 -0.80
C GLN A 300 7.69 -14.93 -0.13
N ALA A 301 6.43 -14.53 -0.40
CA ALA A 301 5.24 -15.27 0.04
C ALA A 301 5.07 -16.62 -0.68
N ALA A 302 5.56 -16.73 -1.92
CA ALA A 302 5.54 -17.95 -2.72
C ALA A 302 6.65 -18.97 -2.35
N ALA A 303 7.61 -18.61 -1.48
CA ALA A 303 8.76 -19.46 -1.16
C ALA A 303 8.49 -20.56 -0.11
N SER A 304 7.24 -20.77 0.33
CA SER A 304 6.87 -21.83 1.28
C SER A 304 5.67 -22.65 0.77
N PRO A 305 5.88 -23.88 0.25
CA PRO A 305 4.81 -24.71 -0.32
C PRO A 305 3.82 -25.26 0.72
N GLU A 306 4.03 -25.02 2.01
CA GLU A 306 3.23 -25.58 3.10
C GLU A 306 2.68 -24.48 4.00
N ARG A 307 1.63 -23.79 3.54
CA ARG A 307 0.48 -23.30 4.33
C ARG A 307 -0.39 -22.42 3.44
N GLN A 308 -1.64 -22.83 3.23
CA GLN A 308 -2.69 -21.92 2.75
C GLN A 308 -2.88 -20.79 3.77
N GLY A 309 -2.52 -19.56 3.38
CA GLY A 309 -2.65 -18.33 4.17
C GLY A 309 -1.50 -17.38 3.82
N ASP A 310 -1.82 -16.13 3.50
CA ASP A 310 -0.94 -15.04 3.00
C ASP A 310 0.18 -14.60 3.97
N THR A 311 0.83 -15.55 4.65
CA THR A 311 1.84 -15.33 5.67
C THR A 311 3.14 -15.97 5.26
N ILE A 312 4.18 -15.16 5.10
CA ILE A 312 5.54 -15.64 4.84
C ILE A 312 6.08 -16.31 6.11
N GLY A 313 6.43 -17.59 6.02
CA GLY A 313 7.29 -18.24 7.01
C GLY A 313 8.74 -17.84 6.74
N GLY A 314 9.26 -16.86 7.47
CA GLY A 314 10.60 -16.32 7.25
C GLY A 314 10.77 -14.98 7.94
N PHE A 315 12.00 -14.61 8.28
CA PHE A 315 12.28 -13.36 8.98
C PHE A 315 11.76 -12.14 8.20
N GLY A 316 11.16 -11.18 8.91
CA GLY A 316 10.89 -9.85 8.37
C GLY A 316 12.15 -8.97 8.41
N PHE A 317 12.15 -7.87 7.67
CA PHE A 317 13.22 -6.87 7.71
C PHE A 317 12.66 -5.49 8.02
N ALA A 318 13.47 -4.67 8.68
CA ALA A 318 13.16 -3.27 8.90
C ALA A 318 14.42 -2.41 8.84
N TYR A 319 14.28 -1.18 8.34
CA TYR A 319 15.32 -0.18 8.48
C TYR A 319 15.39 0.30 9.94
N PRO A 320 16.58 0.31 10.56
CA PRO A 320 16.80 0.92 11.87
C PRO A 320 16.43 2.40 11.90
N LEU A 321 15.97 2.90 13.05
CA LEU A 321 15.54 4.29 13.19
C LEU A 321 16.64 5.33 12.89
N ASP A 322 17.90 5.04 13.22
CA ASP A 322 19.03 5.93 12.95
C ASP A 322 19.30 6.11 11.45
N VAL A 323 19.12 5.06 10.66
CA VAL A 323 19.17 5.14 9.18
C VAL A 323 18.07 6.07 8.67
N LEU A 324 16.85 5.92 9.18
CA LEU A 324 15.71 6.77 8.80
C LEU A 324 15.97 8.22 9.20
N ALA A 325 16.43 8.46 10.43
CA ALA A 325 16.68 9.79 10.96
C ALA A 325 17.72 10.55 10.13
N GLN A 326 18.80 9.89 9.73
CA GLN A 326 19.82 10.51 8.89
C GLN A 326 19.24 10.97 7.55
N HIS A 327 18.45 10.12 6.89
CA HIS A 327 17.87 10.45 5.59
C HIS A 327 16.80 11.54 5.67
N LEU A 328 15.94 11.49 6.70
CA LEU A 328 14.91 12.50 6.92
C LEU A 328 15.52 13.88 7.22
N GLN A 329 16.66 13.93 7.92
CA GLN A 329 17.42 15.16 8.13
C GLN A 329 17.97 15.73 6.82
N ASP A 330 18.42 14.89 5.90
CA ASP A 330 18.89 15.31 4.57
C ASP A 330 17.75 15.94 3.72
N TRP A 331 16.50 15.51 3.95
CA TRP A 331 15.29 16.15 3.41
C TRP A 331 14.81 17.37 4.21
N GLY A 332 15.56 17.79 5.24
CA GLY A 332 15.21 18.93 6.08
C GLY A 332 13.98 18.69 6.96
N ILE A 333 13.61 17.43 7.20
CA ILE A 333 12.51 17.04 8.07
C ILE A 333 13.06 16.90 9.49
N ARG A 334 12.43 17.61 10.42
CA ARG A 334 12.76 17.48 11.84
C ARG A 334 12.19 16.15 12.35
N PHE A 335 13.09 15.25 12.67
CA PHE A 335 12.83 13.89 13.15
C PHE A 335 13.55 13.70 14.48
#